data_AF-E1KNI6-F1
#
_entry.id   AF-E1KNI6-F1
#
_cell.length_a   1.000
_cell.length_b   1.000
_cell.length_c   1.000
_cell.angle_alpha   90.00
_cell.angle_beta   90.00
_cell.angle_gamma   90.00
#
_symmetry.space_group_name_H-M   'P 1'
#
loop_
_entity.id
_entity.type
_entity.pdbx_description
1 polymer ?
#
loop_
_entity_poly.entity_id
_entity_poly.type
_entity_poly.pdbx_seq_one_letter_code
_entity_poly.pdbx_strand_id
1 'polypeptide(L)'
;MGRHLHETAFLIVTALFIPVQSRAQSPGQVSGAEAWLKTVPLTTDLQGYYHWRDFSGDSVRTNLYDAKGAAYGGEFTQRHTWIRTFNFNPALNFSEGNQPKESLLKYSNLAQMTVIGVFAPTTIAYNKDEVLYAVNGRKGAGSLVNRDKAVGQQGIEPLDYGSTVGEDLLYSGGERQTAEEFKSTSPRIVSYIRAYAPVHSVWGEGRRATITTGIYRDGDVNFTTAFDKSLFGGGALNGYTPELIAYGRTLTPLERRQVETYLAIRYGITLNGSYYTGTGNLSWDRDESSAYHHRVTGIGRDDAGDLFQPLSTTSYEEAPRYSTEKTYDSFRDADPYGLPTSQRLLVMGREDGSPMPDGGFMIWGDDNAATTTVETEGKTPWHVMNRRWLVRTNIDSTEYRKDIWTQNGITVTSDGFMDAVSQNEPQGGRIHRQFPARHGKRYDGVHQPETPSRLQRGLHRGIGHEVRIRLQRQRTG
;
A
#
# COMPACT_ATOMS: atom_id res chain seq x y z
N MET A 1 -64.60 43.19 -6.65
CA MET A 1 -63.23 43.48 -6.15
C MET A 1 -62.89 42.43 -5.11
N GLY A 2 -62.18 41.37 -5.50
CA GLY A 2 -61.64 40.37 -4.57
C GLY A 2 -60.23 40.04 -5.04
N ARG A 3 -59.22 40.53 -4.31
CA ARG A 3 -57.81 40.27 -4.60
C ARG A 3 -57.42 38.95 -3.91
N HIS A 4 -56.99 37.98 -4.70
CA HIS A 4 -56.25 36.81 -4.25
C HIS A 4 -54.88 37.25 -3.72
N LEU A 5 -54.57 36.89 -2.46
CA LEU A 5 -53.23 36.93 -1.90
C LEU A 5 -52.67 35.50 -1.97
N HIS A 6 -51.53 35.35 -2.65
CA HIS A 6 -50.73 34.13 -2.66
C HIS A 6 -49.92 34.06 -1.36
N GLU A 7 -50.09 32.99 -0.59
CA GLU A 7 -49.18 32.62 0.50
C GLU A 7 -48.00 31.81 -0.08
N THR A 8 -46.81 32.39 -0.04
CA THR A 8 -45.54 31.70 -0.30
C THR A 8 -45.04 31.06 0.99
N ALA A 9 -45.10 29.73 1.07
CA ALA A 9 -44.50 28.98 2.16
C ALA A 9 -42.97 29.00 2.06
N PHE A 10 -42.30 29.59 3.06
CA PHE A 10 -40.85 29.54 3.22
C PHE A 10 -40.45 28.21 3.87
N LEU A 11 -39.81 27.33 3.11
CA LEU A 11 -39.19 26.11 3.61
C LEU A 11 -37.86 26.49 4.29
N ILE A 12 -37.83 26.56 5.61
CA ILE A 12 -36.58 26.71 6.38
C ILE A 12 -35.89 25.33 6.39
N VAL A 13 -34.86 25.18 5.56
CA VAL A 13 -33.94 24.04 5.62
C VAL A 13 -32.99 24.26 6.80
N THR A 14 -33.32 23.66 7.94
CA THR A 14 -32.42 23.60 9.08
C THR A 14 -31.28 22.65 8.72
N ALA A 15 -30.13 23.18 8.31
CA ALA A 15 -28.92 22.41 8.12
C ALA A 15 -28.48 21.85 9.49
N LEU A 16 -28.72 20.56 9.71
CA LEU A 16 -28.15 19.82 10.82
C LEU A 16 -26.63 19.73 10.56
N PHE A 17 -25.87 20.65 11.14
CA PHE A 17 -24.42 20.51 11.24
C PHE A 17 -24.14 19.34 12.19
N ILE A 18 -24.00 18.14 11.64
CA ILE A 18 -23.33 17.05 12.35
C ILE A 18 -21.87 17.50 12.47
N PRO A 19 -21.32 17.72 13.67
CA PRO A 19 -19.89 17.95 13.80
C PRO A 19 -19.21 16.64 13.39
N VAL A 20 -18.67 16.61 12.17
CA VAL A 20 -17.63 15.65 11.83
C VAL A 20 -16.50 15.98 12.79
N GLN A 21 -16.34 15.17 13.84
CA GLN A 21 -15.11 15.17 14.61
C GLN A 21 -14.02 14.76 13.62
N SER A 22 -13.37 15.74 12.99
CA SER A 22 -12.16 15.51 12.22
C SER A 22 -11.11 15.08 13.24
N ARG A 23 -10.97 13.77 13.44
CA ARG A 23 -9.80 13.25 14.14
C ARG A 23 -8.61 13.67 13.29
N ALA A 24 -7.60 14.27 13.92
CA ALA A 24 -6.36 14.57 13.22
C ALA A 24 -5.80 13.25 12.67
N GLN A 25 -5.72 13.14 11.35
CA GLN A 25 -5.20 11.94 10.70
C GLN A 25 -3.68 11.86 10.90
N SER A 26 -3.15 10.65 10.98
CA SER A 26 -1.72 10.41 11.08
C SER A 26 -1.36 9.09 10.43
N PRO A 27 -0.22 8.98 9.71
CA PRO A 27 0.08 7.78 8.95
C PRO A 27 0.26 6.60 9.91
N GLY A 28 -0.48 5.51 9.66
CA GLY A 28 -0.53 4.36 10.57
C GLY A 28 -1.01 4.69 11.99
N GLN A 29 -1.81 5.75 12.17
CA GLN A 29 -2.22 6.32 13.45
C GLN A 29 -1.06 6.78 14.37
N VAL A 30 0.14 6.94 13.83
CA VAL A 30 1.30 7.41 14.59
C VAL A 30 1.39 8.93 14.50
N SER A 31 0.94 9.59 15.57
CA SER A 31 0.89 11.05 15.66
C SER A 31 2.27 11.73 15.72
N GLY A 32 2.28 13.02 15.35
CA GLY A 32 3.44 13.91 15.46
C GLY A 32 4.37 13.91 14.25
N ALA A 33 3.85 13.59 13.06
CA ALA A 33 4.59 13.82 11.82
C ALA A 33 4.79 15.32 11.61
N GLU A 34 6.01 15.73 11.25
CA GLU A 34 6.37 17.13 10.92
C GLU A 34 6.37 17.41 9.42
N ALA A 35 6.42 16.34 8.62
CA ALA A 35 6.11 16.38 7.21
C ALA A 35 5.44 15.05 6.84
N TRP A 36 4.35 15.12 6.08
CA TRP A 36 3.67 13.94 5.54
C TRP A 36 3.33 14.20 4.08
N LEU A 37 4.30 13.97 3.21
CA LEU A 37 4.26 14.32 1.81
C LEU A 37 3.73 13.15 0.99
N LYS A 38 2.58 13.31 0.35
CA LYS A 38 1.95 12.30 -0.52
C LYS A 38 1.75 12.83 -1.92
N THR A 39 2.03 12.00 -2.92
CA THR A 39 1.68 12.31 -4.31
C THR A 39 0.16 12.33 -4.48
N VAL A 40 -0.36 13.48 -4.92
CA VAL A 40 -1.79 13.69 -5.20
C VAL A 40 -1.95 14.56 -6.45
N PRO A 41 -3.09 14.46 -7.16
CA PRO A 41 -3.40 15.40 -8.23
C PRO A 41 -3.60 16.80 -7.66
N LEU A 42 -3.14 17.81 -8.38
CA LEU A 42 -3.24 19.23 -8.01
C LEU A 42 -4.68 19.74 -8.03
N THR A 43 -5.50 19.14 -8.91
CA THR A 43 -6.92 19.43 -9.08
C THR A 43 -7.71 18.13 -9.07
N THR A 44 -9.02 18.19 -9.35
CA THR A 44 -9.86 17.00 -9.52
C THR A 44 -9.58 16.24 -10.82
N ASP A 45 -8.76 16.78 -11.73
CA ASP A 45 -8.38 16.13 -12.97
C ASP A 45 -7.20 15.16 -12.76
N LEU A 46 -7.50 13.85 -12.77
CA LEU A 46 -6.51 12.79 -12.61
C LEU A 46 -5.53 12.68 -13.80
N GLN A 47 -5.84 13.26 -14.96
CA GLN A 47 -4.91 13.32 -16.10
C GLN A 47 -4.07 14.62 -16.13
N GLY A 48 -4.28 15.50 -15.15
CA GLY A 48 -3.60 16.78 -15.02
C GLY A 48 -2.21 16.70 -14.40
N TYR A 49 -1.90 17.65 -13.51
CA TYR A 49 -0.63 17.72 -12.80
C TYR A 49 -0.74 17.13 -11.40
N TYR A 50 0.37 16.57 -10.92
CA TYR A 50 0.55 15.98 -9.60
C TYR A 50 1.65 16.72 -8.86
N HIS A 51 1.57 16.70 -7.53
CA HIS A 51 2.58 17.24 -6.63
C HIS A 51 2.66 16.43 -5.33
N TRP A 52 3.62 16.74 -4.48
CA TRP A 52 3.60 16.30 -3.10
C TRP A 52 2.81 17.30 -2.25
N ARG A 53 1.69 16.84 -1.71
CA ARG A 53 0.90 17.59 -0.73
C ARG A 53 1.28 17.15 0.66
N ASP A 54 1.41 18.11 1.57
CA ASP A 54 1.59 17.84 2.99
C ASP A 54 0.25 17.58 3.70
N PHE A 55 0.22 16.52 4.50
CA PHE A 55 -0.90 16.10 5.34
C PHE A 55 -0.59 16.17 6.85
N SER A 56 0.62 16.61 7.22
CA SER A 56 0.98 16.81 8.63
C SER A 56 0.32 18.03 9.26
N GLY A 57 -0.10 18.99 8.42
CA GLY A 57 -0.75 20.23 8.82
C GLY A 57 0.12 21.48 8.70
N ASP A 58 1.41 21.32 8.42
CA ASP A 58 2.39 22.41 8.35
C ASP A 58 2.47 23.09 6.97
N SER A 59 1.71 22.60 6.00
CA SER A 59 1.66 23.12 4.62
C SER A 59 3.04 23.12 3.96
N VAL A 60 3.83 22.08 4.24
CA VAL A 60 5.14 21.90 3.63
C VAL A 60 4.97 21.74 2.12
N ARG A 61 5.73 22.52 1.34
CA ARG A 61 5.80 22.41 -0.12
C ARG A 61 7.14 21.84 -0.52
N THR A 62 7.15 21.06 -1.58
CA THR A 62 8.38 20.58 -2.23
C THR A 62 8.67 21.47 -3.42
N ASN A 63 9.70 22.30 -3.30
CA ASN A 63 10.07 23.26 -4.33
C ASN A 63 11.33 22.81 -5.07
N LEU A 64 11.50 23.26 -6.30
CA LEU A 64 12.77 23.16 -6.99
C LEU A 64 13.79 24.09 -6.32
N TYR A 65 15.05 23.67 -6.24
CA TYR A 65 16.13 24.48 -5.67
C TYR A 65 16.19 25.91 -6.24
N ASP A 66 16.36 26.88 -5.34
CA ASP A 66 16.63 28.28 -5.67
C ASP A 66 17.80 28.80 -4.82
N ALA A 67 18.67 29.62 -5.40
CA ALA A 67 19.83 30.16 -4.70
C ALA A 67 19.49 31.10 -3.53
N LYS A 68 18.23 31.56 -3.42
CA LYS A 68 17.70 32.30 -2.27
C LYS A 68 17.27 31.38 -1.12
N GLY A 69 17.22 30.06 -1.35
CA GLY A 69 16.87 29.02 -0.39
C GLY A 69 15.52 28.33 -0.69
N ALA A 70 15.27 27.23 0.01
CA ALA A 70 14.14 26.31 -0.24
C ALA A 70 12.73 26.94 -0.23
N ALA A 71 12.57 28.13 0.35
CA ALA A 71 11.30 28.86 0.40
C ALA A 71 10.94 29.58 -0.91
N TYR A 72 11.89 29.78 -1.83
CA TYR A 72 11.72 30.69 -2.98
C TYR A 72 11.53 29.99 -4.32
N GLY A 73 11.88 28.72 -4.42
CA GLY A 73 11.70 27.94 -5.64
C GLY A 73 10.24 27.72 -6.00
N GLY A 74 9.99 27.45 -7.29
CA GLY A 74 8.69 27.01 -7.76
C GLY A 74 8.38 25.59 -7.27
N GLU A 75 7.11 25.31 -6.99
CA GLU A 75 6.66 23.99 -6.53
C GLU A 75 6.93 22.92 -7.60
N PHE A 76 7.49 21.79 -7.18
CA PHE A 76 7.76 20.66 -8.06
C PHE A 76 6.44 19.96 -8.41
N THR A 77 6.06 20.05 -9.68
CA THR A 77 4.85 19.43 -10.22
C THR A 77 5.17 18.67 -11.50
N GLN A 78 4.39 17.62 -11.78
CA GLN A 78 4.59 16.78 -12.96
C GLN A 78 3.25 16.43 -13.62
N ARG A 79 3.22 16.35 -14.95
CA ARG A 79 2.04 15.83 -15.68
C ARG A 79 1.86 14.34 -15.41
N HIS A 80 0.61 13.86 -15.46
CA HIS A 80 0.28 12.44 -15.24
C HIS A 80 1.11 11.48 -16.10
N THR A 81 1.53 11.88 -17.31
CA THR A 81 2.33 11.04 -18.22
C THR A 81 3.67 10.59 -17.62
N TRP A 82 4.17 11.33 -16.62
CA TRP A 82 5.39 11.05 -15.88
C TRP A 82 5.15 10.30 -14.56
N ILE A 83 3.89 10.12 -14.17
CA ILE A 83 3.48 9.45 -12.94
C ILE A 83 3.41 7.95 -13.19
N ARG A 84 3.72 7.18 -12.15
CA ARG A 84 3.44 5.74 -12.07
C ARG A 84 2.54 5.45 -10.91
N THR A 85 1.79 4.36 -10.98
CA THR A 85 0.95 3.93 -9.86
C THR A 85 1.40 2.60 -9.29
N PHE A 86 1.61 2.58 -7.97
CA PHE A 86 1.90 1.39 -7.20
C PHE A 86 0.67 1.06 -6.36
N ASN A 87 0.10 -0.11 -6.59
CA ASN A 87 -1.15 -0.52 -5.95
C ASN A 87 -2.24 0.57 -6.07
N PHE A 88 -2.41 1.09 -7.28
CA PHE A 88 -3.36 2.17 -7.63
C PHE A 88 -3.11 3.54 -6.97
N ASN A 89 -1.99 3.72 -6.28
CA ASN A 89 -1.60 5.00 -5.69
C ASN A 89 -0.49 5.66 -6.53
N PRO A 90 -0.60 6.96 -6.87
CA PRO A 90 0.34 7.64 -7.74
C PRO A 90 1.70 7.90 -7.07
N ALA A 91 2.75 8.01 -7.89
CA ALA A 91 4.11 8.31 -7.49
C ALA A 91 4.78 9.32 -8.44
N LEU A 92 5.33 10.40 -7.87
CA LEU A 92 6.12 11.37 -8.63
C LEU A 92 7.42 10.72 -9.12
N ASN A 93 7.88 11.10 -10.31
CA ASN A 93 9.18 10.71 -10.83
C ASN A 93 10.25 11.72 -10.40
N PHE A 94 11.07 11.37 -9.41
CA PHE A 94 12.12 12.24 -8.90
C PHE A 94 13.37 12.31 -9.79
N SER A 95 13.43 11.48 -10.84
CA SER A 95 14.48 11.57 -11.87
C SER A 95 14.33 12.79 -12.78
N GLU A 96 13.14 13.40 -12.83
CA GLU A 96 12.90 14.53 -13.73
C GLU A 96 13.48 15.84 -13.19
N GLY A 97 14.26 16.50 -14.04
CA GLY A 97 14.91 17.77 -13.75
C GLY A 97 16.23 17.63 -12.96
N ASN A 98 17.21 18.45 -13.31
CA ASN A 98 18.55 18.43 -12.70
C ASN A 98 18.68 19.34 -11.46
N GLN A 99 17.57 19.57 -10.76
CA GLN A 99 17.54 20.44 -9.58
C GLN A 99 17.14 19.63 -8.35
N PRO A 100 17.73 19.93 -7.17
CA PRO A 100 17.23 19.42 -5.91
C PRO A 100 15.76 19.77 -5.68
N LYS A 101 15.03 18.85 -5.03
CA LYS A 101 13.61 19.01 -4.67
C LYS A 101 13.57 19.19 -3.16
N GLU A 102 13.26 20.38 -2.70
CA GLU A 102 13.49 20.82 -1.32
C GLU A 102 12.18 21.07 -0.58
N SER A 103 12.03 20.42 0.56
CA SER A 103 10.92 20.58 1.48
C SER A 103 11.39 21.28 2.74
N LEU A 104 10.95 22.52 2.96
CA LEU A 104 11.32 23.34 4.11
C LEU A 104 10.33 23.13 5.27
N LEU A 105 10.84 22.62 6.39
CA LEU A 105 10.15 22.53 7.68
C LEU A 105 10.50 23.76 8.52
N LYS A 106 9.47 24.43 9.05
CA LYS A 106 9.60 25.74 9.73
C LYS A 106 9.67 25.68 11.25
N TYR A 107 9.35 24.52 11.84
CA TYR A 107 9.16 24.38 13.28
C TYR A 107 10.03 23.29 13.91
N SER A 108 10.85 22.62 13.11
CA SER A 108 11.74 21.57 13.54
C SER A 108 13.09 21.67 12.85
N ASN A 109 14.13 21.21 13.53
CA ASN A 109 15.48 21.10 13.00
C ASN A 109 15.89 19.64 12.70
N LEU A 110 14.98 18.69 12.95
CA LEU A 110 15.18 17.25 12.78
C LEU A 110 16.44 16.71 13.47
N ALA A 111 16.95 17.36 14.53
CA ALA A 111 18.16 16.92 15.24
C ALA A 111 18.04 15.48 15.77
N GLN A 112 16.83 15.12 16.21
CA GLN A 112 16.37 13.74 16.33
C GLN A 112 15.29 13.53 15.29
N MET A 113 15.33 12.40 14.59
CA MET A 113 14.37 12.13 13.54
C MET A 113 14.15 10.65 13.26
N THR A 114 12.96 10.36 12.74
CA THR A 114 12.65 9.15 11.99
C THR A 114 12.07 9.59 10.66
N VAL A 115 12.74 9.24 9.56
CA VAL A 115 12.23 9.48 8.20
C VAL A 115 11.91 8.14 7.56
N ILE A 116 10.68 7.99 7.09
CA ILE A 116 10.18 6.79 6.43
C ILE A 116 9.64 7.21 5.06
N GLY A 117 10.16 6.63 3.99
CA GLY A 117 9.72 6.93 2.63
C GLY A 117 9.65 5.69 1.75
N VAL A 118 8.87 5.77 0.69
CA VAL A 118 8.80 4.73 -0.34
C VAL A 118 9.61 5.16 -1.54
N PHE A 119 10.58 4.37 -1.94
CA PHE A 119 11.43 4.64 -3.11
C PHE A 119 11.36 3.45 -4.07
N ALA A 120 11.15 3.74 -5.35
CA ALA A 120 11.01 2.73 -6.40
C ALA A 120 11.97 3.06 -7.57
N PRO A 121 13.25 2.64 -7.49
CA PRO A 121 14.22 2.81 -8.56
C PRO A 121 13.79 2.09 -9.84
N THR A 122 14.09 2.67 -10.99
CA THR A 122 13.78 2.02 -12.27
C THR A 122 14.58 0.74 -12.49
N THR A 123 14.13 -0.12 -13.39
CA THR A 123 14.78 -1.41 -13.72
C THR A 123 16.18 -1.25 -14.32
N ILE A 124 16.58 -0.04 -14.72
CA ILE A 124 17.92 0.30 -15.22
C ILE A 124 18.81 0.97 -14.17
N ALA A 125 18.22 1.38 -13.05
CA ALA A 125 18.90 2.03 -11.95
C ALA A 125 19.28 1.06 -10.83
N TYR A 126 18.75 -0.17 -10.82
CA TYR A 126 18.88 -1.14 -9.74
C TYR A 126 20.29 -1.29 -9.13
N ASN A 127 21.36 -1.13 -9.91
CA ASN A 127 22.76 -1.23 -9.49
C ASN A 127 23.51 0.13 -9.46
N LYS A 128 22.80 1.25 -9.36
CA LYS A 128 23.37 2.59 -9.28
C LYS A 128 23.20 3.16 -7.87
N ASP A 129 24.31 3.65 -7.33
CA ASP A 129 24.28 4.37 -6.07
C ASP A 129 23.76 5.81 -6.27
N GLU A 130 22.56 6.06 -5.77
CA GLU A 130 21.78 7.27 -6.02
C GLU A 130 21.24 7.84 -4.71
N VAL A 131 21.19 9.17 -4.62
CA VAL A 131 20.72 9.87 -3.43
C VAL A 131 19.19 9.77 -3.33
N LEU A 132 18.68 9.15 -2.26
CA LEU A 132 17.24 9.12 -1.98
C LEU A 132 16.80 10.47 -1.44
N TYR A 133 17.39 10.89 -0.33
CA TYR A 133 17.16 12.19 0.28
C TYR A 133 18.29 12.58 1.21
N ALA A 134 18.35 13.86 1.56
CA ALA A 134 19.20 14.39 2.59
C ALA A 134 18.41 15.31 3.52
N VAL A 135 18.81 15.37 4.78
CA VAL A 135 18.21 16.19 5.81
C VAL A 135 19.26 17.15 6.35
N ASN A 136 18.96 18.44 6.36
CA ASN A 136 19.79 19.47 6.96
C ASN A 136 18.93 20.39 7.82
N GLY A 137 19.29 20.60 9.09
CA GLY A 137 18.57 21.54 9.93
C GLY A 137 19.47 22.21 10.95
N ARG A 138 20.20 21.40 11.71
CA ARG A 138 21.31 21.90 12.52
C ARG A 138 22.59 21.97 11.69
N LYS A 139 23.28 23.11 11.78
CA LYS A 139 24.55 23.36 11.09
C LYS A 139 25.58 22.29 11.38
N GLY A 140 26.14 21.69 10.34
CA GLY A 140 27.13 20.61 10.44
C GLY A 140 26.56 19.24 10.80
N ALA A 141 25.27 19.11 11.10
CA ALA A 141 24.63 17.86 11.56
C ALA A 141 23.62 17.35 10.52
N GLY A 142 24.02 17.39 9.25
CA GLY A 142 23.22 16.88 8.14
C GLY A 142 23.45 15.38 7.96
N SER A 143 22.47 14.71 7.36
CA SER A 143 22.62 13.32 6.93
C SER A 143 22.07 13.16 5.53
N LEU A 144 22.74 12.37 4.72
CA LEU A 144 22.34 11.98 3.38
C LEU A 144 22.11 10.48 3.37
N VAL A 145 20.99 10.04 2.80
CA VAL A 145 20.67 8.64 2.60
C VAL A 145 20.70 8.39 1.09
N ASN A 146 21.69 7.63 0.63
CA ASN A 146 21.73 7.09 -0.74
C ASN A 146 21.16 5.67 -0.72
N ARG A 147 21.50 4.82 -1.69
CA ARG A 147 20.95 3.47 -1.82
C ARG A 147 21.76 2.37 -1.14
N ASP A 148 22.92 2.72 -0.62
CA ASP A 148 23.86 1.80 0.03
C ASP A 148 24.11 2.23 1.50
N LYS A 149 24.13 3.54 1.74
CA LYS A 149 24.63 4.14 2.97
C LYS A 149 23.74 5.27 3.51
N ALA A 150 23.94 5.58 4.78
CA ALA A 150 23.58 6.87 5.33
C ALA A 150 24.87 7.58 5.77
N VAL A 151 25.17 8.70 5.10
CA VAL A 151 26.38 9.50 5.32
C VAL A 151 26.04 10.70 6.18
N GLY A 152 26.76 10.88 7.28
CA GLY A 152 26.63 12.02 8.17
C GLY A 152 27.63 13.14 7.88
N GLN A 153 27.97 13.90 8.92
CA GLN A 153 29.07 14.86 8.88
C GLN A 153 30.38 14.18 8.51
N GLN A 154 31.23 14.86 7.74
CA GLN A 154 32.60 14.42 7.45
C GLN A 154 33.35 14.00 8.73
N GLY A 155 34.03 12.85 8.66
CA GLY A 155 34.75 12.24 9.78
C GLY A 155 33.92 11.29 10.66
N ILE A 156 32.62 11.16 10.38
CA ILE A 156 31.77 10.12 10.95
C ILE A 156 31.65 8.98 9.95
N GLU A 157 31.92 7.75 10.39
CA GLU A 157 31.74 6.55 9.58
C GLU A 157 30.28 6.44 9.10
N PRO A 158 30.06 6.16 7.81
CA PRO A 158 28.72 6.02 7.27
C PRO A 158 28.05 4.75 7.83
N LEU A 159 26.74 4.80 7.99
CA LEU A 159 25.96 3.58 8.21
C LEU A 159 25.81 2.87 6.87
N ASP A 160 26.60 1.84 6.66
CA ASP A 160 26.48 0.90 5.54
C ASP A 160 25.45 -0.17 5.90
N TYR A 161 24.28 -0.12 5.25
CA TYR A 161 23.18 -1.03 5.53
C TYR A 161 23.16 -2.15 4.48
N GLY A 162 22.84 -3.37 4.92
CA GLY A 162 22.93 -4.56 4.05
C GLY A 162 24.28 -5.29 4.10
N SER A 163 25.38 -4.64 4.48
CA SER A 163 26.70 -5.31 4.62
C SER A 163 26.80 -6.32 5.78
N THR A 164 26.05 -6.10 6.86
CA THR A 164 26.01 -7.02 8.02
C THR A 164 24.60 -7.47 8.38
N VAL A 165 23.67 -6.51 8.47
CA VAL A 165 22.26 -6.75 8.79
C VAL A 165 21.40 -5.80 7.97
N GLY A 166 20.20 -6.22 7.59
CA GLY A 166 19.29 -5.46 6.74
C GLY A 166 19.35 -5.88 5.28
N GLU A 167 18.62 -5.18 4.44
CA GLU A 167 18.58 -5.39 2.98
C GLU A 167 19.23 -4.18 2.32
N ASP A 168 20.08 -4.42 1.32
CA ASP A 168 20.65 -3.35 0.51
C ASP A 168 19.58 -2.79 -0.45
N LEU A 169 19.57 -1.47 -0.67
CA LEU A 169 18.74 -0.84 -1.71
C LEU A 169 19.51 -0.69 -3.02
N LEU A 170 20.76 -1.10 -3.06
CA LEU A 170 21.62 -1.20 -4.22
C LEU A 170 21.88 -2.68 -4.55
N TYR A 171 21.70 -3.06 -5.81
CA TYR A 171 22.12 -4.40 -6.21
C TYR A 171 23.63 -4.43 -6.44
N SER A 172 24.31 -5.30 -5.70
CA SER A 172 25.71 -5.66 -5.92
C SER A 172 25.84 -7.15 -6.25
N GLY A 173 26.96 -7.56 -6.85
CA GLY A 173 27.20 -8.99 -7.16
C GLY A 173 27.31 -9.90 -5.93
N GLY A 174 27.35 -9.34 -4.72
CA GLY A 174 27.38 -10.07 -3.46
C GLY A 174 26.00 -10.35 -2.85
N GLU A 175 24.92 -9.87 -3.48
CA GLU A 175 23.55 -10.04 -2.99
C GLU A 175 23.10 -11.51 -3.00
N ARG A 176 22.28 -11.90 -2.02
CA ARG A 176 21.72 -13.25 -1.94
C ARG A 176 20.73 -13.56 -3.07
N GLN A 177 20.05 -12.52 -3.55
CA GLN A 177 19.03 -12.59 -4.59
C GLN A 177 19.61 -12.32 -5.97
N THR A 178 19.02 -12.89 -7.01
CA THR A 178 19.37 -12.55 -8.40
C THR A 178 18.99 -11.11 -8.73
N ALA A 179 19.60 -10.52 -9.77
CA ALA A 179 19.22 -9.19 -10.24
C ALA A 179 17.73 -9.07 -10.61
N GLU A 180 17.13 -10.15 -11.12
CA GLU A 180 15.70 -10.19 -11.48
C GLU A 180 14.81 -10.18 -10.24
N GLU A 181 15.14 -10.97 -9.23
CA GLU A 181 14.46 -10.95 -7.93
C GLU A 181 14.65 -9.60 -7.22
N PHE A 182 15.83 -8.99 -7.32
CA PHE A 182 16.03 -7.65 -6.76
C PHE A 182 15.10 -6.61 -7.40
N LYS A 183 15.00 -6.61 -8.74
CA LYS A 183 14.12 -5.71 -9.49
C LYS A 183 12.64 -5.97 -9.21
N SER A 184 12.27 -7.22 -8.93
CA SER A 184 10.88 -7.61 -8.61
C SER A 184 10.34 -6.88 -7.38
N THR A 185 11.22 -6.50 -6.46
CA THR A 185 10.91 -5.81 -5.20
C THR A 185 11.37 -4.35 -5.21
N SER A 186 11.36 -3.70 -6.39
CA SER A 186 11.90 -2.34 -6.55
C SER A 186 11.26 -1.29 -5.61
N PRO A 187 9.92 -1.21 -5.47
CA PRO A 187 9.33 -0.33 -4.47
C PRO A 187 9.65 -0.82 -3.06
N ARG A 188 10.44 -0.03 -2.32
CA ARG A 188 10.90 -0.37 -0.97
C ARG A 188 10.58 0.75 0.01
N ILE A 189 10.27 0.35 1.24
CA ILE A 189 10.12 1.28 2.36
C ILE A 189 11.48 1.42 3.03
N VAL A 190 11.93 2.66 3.16
CA VAL A 190 13.22 3.00 3.74
C VAL A 190 12.98 3.81 5.00
N SER A 191 13.40 3.26 6.14
CA SER A 191 13.28 3.87 7.47
C SER A 191 14.66 4.22 7.99
N TYR A 192 14.96 5.50 8.17
CA TYR A 192 16.21 5.97 8.77
C TYR A 192 15.94 6.70 10.07
N ILE A 193 16.63 6.26 11.12
CA ILE A 193 16.54 6.83 12.47
C ILE A 193 17.88 7.47 12.79
N ARG A 194 17.82 8.70 13.30
CA ARG A 194 19.00 9.44 13.72
C ARG A 194 18.69 10.21 15.00
N ALA A 195 19.60 10.17 15.95
CA ALA A 195 19.52 11.00 17.15
C ALA A 195 20.87 11.62 17.44
N TYR A 196 20.98 12.94 17.33
CA TYR A 196 22.13 13.67 17.83
C TYR A 196 21.96 14.03 19.31
N ALA A 197 23.10 14.20 19.98
CA ALA A 197 23.12 14.71 21.34
C ALA A 197 22.40 16.07 21.41
N PRO A 198 21.49 16.25 22.39
CA PRO A 198 20.78 17.50 22.56
C PRO A 198 21.77 18.64 22.84
N VAL A 199 21.49 19.82 22.30
CA VAL A 199 22.26 21.02 22.61
C VAL A 199 21.65 21.74 23.78
N HIS A 200 22.48 21.99 24.79
CA HIS A 200 22.11 22.73 25.99
C HIS A 200 22.47 24.23 25.88
N SER A 201 22.57 24.76 24.67
CA SER A 201 22.82 26.20 24.45
C SER A 201 21.69 27.02 25.05
N VAL A 202 22.03 28.01 25.86
CA VAL A 202 21.07 28.96 26.46
C VAL A 202 20.31 29.76 25.38
N TRP A 203 20.91 29.91 24.20
CA TRP A 203 20.30 30.59 23.04
C TRP A 203 19.37 29.68 22.23
N GLY A 204 19.28 28.39 22.58
CA GLY A 204 18.52 27.38 21.84
C GLY A 204 19.15 27.02 20.50
N GLU A 205 18.43 26.20 19.73
CA GLU A 205 18.76 25.88 18.34
C GLU A 205 17.69 26.45 17.41
N GLY A 206 18.10 26.85 16.20
CA GLY A 206 17.16 27.23 15.15
C GLY A 206 16.24 26.05 14.81
N ARG A 207 14.94 26.32 14.68
CA ARG A 207 13.89 25.32 14.40
C ARG A 207 13.56 25.25 12.92
N ARG A 208 14.56 24.96 12.08
CA ARG A 208 14.36 24.87 10.62
C ARG A 208 15.11 23.67 10.09
N ALA A 209 14.49 22.96 9.16
CA ALA A 209 15.12 21.87 8.44
C ALA A 209 14.67 21.87 6.98
N THR A 210 15.55 21.41 6.11
CA THR A 210 15.28 21.13 4.71
C THR A 210 15.47 19.64 4.48
N ILE A 211 14.46 19.00 3.91
CA ILE A 211 14.56 17.66 3.33
C ILE A 211 14.73 17.84 1.83
N THR A 212 15.87 17.44 1.31
CA THR A 212 16.22 17.53 -0.11
C THR A 212 16.14 16.14 -0.72
N THR A 213 15.24 15.93 -1.67
CA THR A 213 14.95 14.60 -2.25
C THR A 213 15.49 14.49 -3.68
N GLY A 214 15.97 13.31 -4.03
CA GLY A 214 16.25 12.88 -5.40
C GLY A 214 17.58 13.33 -6.02
N ILE A 215 18.23 14.38 -5.53
CA ILE A 215 19.57 14.75 -5.99
C ILE A 215 20.31 15.54 -4.92
N TYR A 216 21.60 15.23 -4.76
CA TYR A 216 22.52 16.05 -3.99
C TYR A 216 23.22 17.06 -4.89
N ARG A 217 23.30 18.31 -4.44
CA ARG A 217 24.03 19.37 -5.12
C ARG A 217 25.10 19.95 -4.19
N ASP A 218 26.33 19.98 -4.68
CA ASP A 218 27.41 20.68 -4.00
C ASP A 218 27.18 22.20 -4.03
N GLY A 219 27.41 22.85 -2.89
CA GLY A 219 27.14 24.28 -2.72
C GLY A 219 25.66 24.67 -2.69
N ASP A 220 24.75 23.72 -2.47
CA ASP A 220 23.36 24.03 -2.14
C ASP A 220 23.31 24.91 -0.89
N VAL A 221 22.65 26.06 -0.97
CA VAL A 221 22.56 27.04 0.13
C VAL A 221 21.82 26.50 1.36
N ASN A 222 21.02 25.45 1.21
CA ASN A 222 20.31 24.80 2.30
C ASN A 222 21.17 23.70 2.96
N PHE A 223 22.26 23.26 2.33
CA PHE A 223 23.23 22.37 2.94
C PHE A 223 24.32 23.14 3.68
N THR A 224 24.26 23.07 5.00
CA THR A 224 25.29 23.64 5.88
C THR A 224 26.24 22.58 6.46
N THR A 225 26.14 21.34 5.96
CA THR A 225 26.93 20.18 6.39
C THR A 225 27.91 19.81 5.31
N ALA A 226 29.18 19.67 5.70
CA ALA A 226 30.20 19.08 4.83
C ALA A 226 30.05 17.56 4.85
N PHE A 227 29.68 16.99 3.71
CA PHE A 227 29.67 15.54 3.48
C PHE A 227 30.99 15.12 2.83
N ASP A 228 31.53 13.96 3.23
CA ASP A 228 32.62 13.34 2.48
C ASP A 228 32.06 12.68 1.22
N LYS A 229 32.34 13.29 0.07
CA LYS A 229 31.83 12.84 -1.24
C LYS A 229 32.43 11.51 -1.70
N SER A 230 33.49 11.03 -1.06
CA SER A 230 34.06 9.70 -1.37
C SER A 230 33.22 8.56 -0.79
N LEU A 231 32.31 8.85 0.16
CA LEU A 231 31.52 7.85 0.89
C LEU A 231 30.17 7.53 0.23
N PHE A 232 29.78 8.23 -0.84
CA PHE A 232 28.51 8.00 -1.53
C PHE A 232 28.59 8.34 -3.02
N GLY A 233 27.80 7.65 -3.82
CA GLY A 233 27.49 8.01 -5.19
C GLY A 233 26.62 9.26 -5.25
N GLY A 234 27.13 10.33 -5.86
CA GLY A 234 26.38 11.57 -6.10
C GLY A 234 25.31 11.47 -7.20
N GLY A 235 24.87 10.26 -7.55
CA GLY A 235 23.86 10.02 -8.58
C GLY A 235 22.50 10.60 -8.17
N ALA A 236 21.78 11.16 -9.13
CA ALA A 236 20.38 11.53 -8.93
C ALA A 236 19.51 10.26 -8.92
N LEU A 237 18.52 10.21 -8.03
CA LEU A 237 17.52 9.16 -7.96
C LEU A 237 16.85 8.99 -9.32
N ASN A 238 17.05 7.82 -9.92
CA ASN A 238 16.35 7.43 -11.12
C ASN A 238 15.20 6.50 -10.73
N GLY A 239 14.09 7.11 -10.30
CA GLY A 239 12.95 6.36 -9.80
C GLY A 239 11.80 7.23 -9.30
N TYR A 240 10.82 6.53 -8.75
CA TYR A 240 9.57 7.11 -8.28
C TYR A 240 9.50 7.14 -6.76
N THR A 241 8.84 8.14 -6.21
CA THR A 241 8.67 8.30 -4.76
C THR A 241 7.25 8.78 -4.48
N PRO A 242 6.34 7.90 -4.02
CA PRO A 242 4.96 8.28 -3.80
C PRO A 242 4.72 8.99 -2.46
N GLU A 243 5.52 8.68 -1.43
CA GLU A 243 5.26 9.18 -0.09
C GLU A 243 6.53 9.26 0.76
N LEU A 244 6.64 10.33 1.57
CA LEU A 244 7.71 10.55 2.55
C LEU A 244 7.13 11.15 3.83
N ILE A 245 7.47 10.54 4.95
CA ILE A 245 7.00 10.91 6.29
C ILE A 245 8.22 11.21 7.16
N ALA A 246 8.23 12.37 7.82
CA ALA A 246 9.28 12.75 8.75
C ALA A 246 8.69 13.05 10.13
N TYR A 247 9.33 12.50 11.16
CA TYR A 247 9.06 12.78 12.56
C TYR A 247 10.28 13.43 13.19
N GLY A 248 10.10 14.48 14.00
CA GLY A 248 11.16 15.10 14.80
C GLY A 248 11.52 14.34 16.07
N ARG A 249 11.31 13.02 16.07
CA ARG A 249 11.58 12.11 17.19
C ARG A 249 11.97 10.72 16.67
N THR A 250 12.56 9.93 17.56
CA THR A 250 12.70 8.49 17.31
C THR A 250 11.37 7.79 17.56
N LEU A 251 10.85 7.08 16.55
CA LEU A 251 9.67 6.23 16.72
C LEU A 251 10.04 4.96 17.50
N THR A 252 9.12 4.46 18.32
CA THR A 252 9.25 3.12 18.89
C THR A 252 9.19 2.05 17.80
N PRO A 253 9.69 0.82 18.05
CA PRO A 253 9.61 -0.27 17.07
C PRO A 253 8.18 -0.56 16.59
N LEU A 254 7.19 -0.47 17.49
CA LEU A 254 5.77 -0.65 17.13
C LEU A 254 5.27 0.49 16.25
N GLU A 255 5.46 1.75 16.67
CA GLU A 255 5.06 2.92 15.87
C GLU A 255 5.66 2.88 14.46
N ARG A 256 6.98 2.61 14.36
CA ARG A 256 7.63 2.45 13.06
C ARG A 256 6.94 1.37 12.23
N ARG A 257 6.63 0.22 12.84
CA ARG A 257 5.97 -0.89 12.13
C ARG A 257 4.54 -0.55 11.71
N GLN A 258 3.82 0.27 12.45
CA GLN A 258 2.48 0.74 12.07
C GLN A 258 2.53 1.66 10.84
N VAL A 259 3.49 2.59 10.81
CA VAL A 259 3.71 3.46 9.63
C VAL A 259 4.14 2.62 8.42
N GLU A 260 5.06 1.67 8.62
CA GLU A 260 5.49 0.74 7.56
C GLU A 260 4.34 -0.14 7.07
N THR A 261 3.45 -0.61 7.96
CA THR A 261 2.25 -1.37 7.59
C THR A 261 1.30 -0.53 6.75
N TYR A 262 1.07 0.72 7.14
CA TYR A 262 0.27 1.67 6.38
C TYR A 262 0.83 1.87 4.95
N LEU A 263 2.14 2.12 4.80
CA LEU A 263 2.79 2.25 3.49
C LEU A 263 2.76 0.94 2.70
N ALA A 264 2.95 -0.19 3.36
CA ALA A 264 2.96 -1.50 2.75
C ALA A 264 1.62 -1.87 2.14
N ILE A 265 0.52 -1.64 2.88
CA ILE A 265 -0.83 -1.86 2.36
C ILE A 265 -1.16 -0.85 1.26
N ARG A 266 -0.83 0.45 1.44
CA ARG A 266 -1.10 1.49 0.44
C ARG A 266 -0.40 1.21 -0.88
N TYR A 267 0.88 0.83 -0.86
CA TYR A 267 1.69 0.64 -2.07
C TYR A 267 1.90 -0.82 -2.47
N GLY A 268 1.25 -1.78 -1.81
CA GLY A 268 1.35 -3.21 -2.11
C GLY A 268 2.76 -3.78 -1.90
N ILE A 269 3.49 -3.28 -0.90
CA ILE A 269 4.88 -3.67 -0.64
C ILE A 269 4.89 -4.79 0.40
N THR A 270 5.63 -5.86 0.12
CA THR A 270 5.86 -6.93 1.10
C THR A 270 6.87 -6.47 2.15
N LEU A 271 6.46 -6.41 3.42
CA LEU A 271 7.37 -6.08 4.52
C LEU A 271 8.26 -7.28 4.85
N ASN A 272 9.51 -7.00 5.23
CA ASN A 272 10.37 -8.00 5.87
C ASN A 272 10.01 -8.14 7.37
N GLY A 273 8.75 -8.48 7.66
CA GLY A 273 8.21 -8.53 9.03
C GLY A 273 6.68 -8.65 9.08
N SER A 274 6.16 -8.79 10.30
CA SER A 274 4.72 -8.84 10.57
C SER A 274 4.05 -7.46 10.47
N TYR A 275 2.77 -7.45 10.15
CA TYR A 275 1.97 -6.25 9.92
C TYR A 275 1.13 -5.94 11.16
N TYR A 276 1.06 -4.65 11.51
CA TYR A 276 0.31 -4.16 12.66
C TYR A 276 -0.63 -3.04 12.24
N THR A 277 -1.89 -3.10 12.66
CA THR A 277 -2.87 -2.04 12.44
C THR A 277 -2.46 -0.74 13.14
N GLY A 278 -3.08 0.38 12.78
CA GLY A 278 -2.85 1.67 13.48
C GLY A 278 -3.17 1.64 14.98
N THR A 279 -3.98 0.67 15.43
CA THR A 279 -4.26 0.42 16.85
C THR A 279 -3.26 -0.50 17.56
N GLY A 280 -2.29 -1.06 16.82
CA GLY A 280 -1.22 -1.90 17.35
C GLY A 280 -1.54 -3.40 17.37
N ASN A 281 -2.65 -3.81 16.73
CA ASN A 281 -3.03 -5.22 16.65
C ASN A 281 -2.31 -5.91 15.48
N LEU A 282 -1.88 -7.15 15.70
CA LEU A 282 -1.29 -7.99 14.65
C LEU A 282 -2.34 -8.31 13.59
N SER A 283 -2.11 -7.89 12.33
CA SER A 283 -3.00 -8.14 11.20
C SER A 283 -2.49 -9.21 10.24
N TRP A 284 -1.17 -9.39 10.15
CA TRP A 284 -0.51 -10.48 9.45
C TRP A 284 0.77 -10.88 10.18
N ASP A 285 0.85 -12.13 10.61
CA ASP A 285 2.06 -12.68 11.20
C ASP A 285 2.94 -13.31 10.11
N ARG A 286 4.15 -12.77 9.94
CA ARG A 286 5.15 -13.30 9.01
C ARG A 286 5.59 -14.71 9.38
N ASP A 287 5.82 -14.98 10.66
CA ASP A 287 6.44 -16.23 11.09
C ASP A 287 5.41 -17.36 11.04
N GLU A 288 4.17 -17.09 11.48
CA GLU A 288 3.04 -18.02 11.34
C GLU A 288 2.71 -18.30 9.86
N SER A 289 2.80 -17.26 9.02
CA SER A 289 2.44 -17.34 7.60
C SER A 289 3.67 -17.47 6.69
N SER A 290 4.79 -17.99 7.19
CA SER A 290 6.07 -17.98 6.49
C SER A 290 6.03 -18.66 5.11
N ALA A 291 5.27 -19.75 4.98
CA ALA A 291 5.04 -20.43 3.70
C ALA A 291 4.26 -19.59 2.68
N TYR A 292 3.50 -18.59 3.12
CA TYR A 292 2.67 -17.70 2.29
C TYR A 292 3.15 -16.24 2.31
N HIS A 293 4.32 -15.94 2.88
CA HIS A 293 4.82 -14.58 3.05
C HIS A 293 5.55 -14.09 1.81
N HIS A 294 4.90 -14.24 0.66
CA HIS A 294 5.36 -13.76 -0.63
C HIS A 294 4.31 -12.83 -1.23
N ARG A 295 4.76 -11.71 -1.80
CA ARG A 295 3.92 -10.70 -2.46
C ARG A 295 2.75 -10.22 -1.60
N VAL A 296 2.97 -10.15 -0.29
CA VAL A 296 1.96 -9.76 0.68
C VAL A 296 1.45 -8.36 0.37
N THR A 297 0.13 -8.24 0.24
CA THR A 297 -0.60 -7.00 0.01
C THR A 297 -2.01 -7.11 0.63
N GLY A 298 -2.80 -6.04 0.61
CA GLY A 298 -4.11 -6.08 1.22
C GLY A 298 -5.04 -4.95 0.81
N ILE A 299 -6.32 -5.15 1.12
CA ILE A 299 -7.30 -4.07 1.21
C ILE A 299 -7.47 -3.69 2.69
N GLY A 300 -7.74 -2.42 2.95
CA GLY A 300 -7.91 -1.95 4.32
C GLY A 300 -8.49 -0.55 4.42
N ARG A 301 -9.18 -0.30 5.53
CA ARG A 301 -9.67 1.01 5.92
C ARG A 301 -9.20 1.35 7.33
N ASP A 302 -8.59 2.51 7.47
CA ASP A 302 -8.22 3.13 8.73
C ASP A 302 -8.39 4.64 8.60
N ASP A 303 -9.53 5.15 9.09
CA ASP A 303 -9.93 6.54 8.91
C ASP A 303 -8.99 7.50 9.68
N ALA A 304 -8.53 7.10 10.85
CA ALA A 304 -7.53 7.84 11.64
C ALA A 304 -6.12 7.75 11.03
N GLY A 305 -5.86 6.69 10.28
CA GLY A 305 -4.63 6.43 9.52
C GLY A 305 -4.52 7.15 8.16
N ASP A 306 -5.62 7.73 7.66
CA ASP A 306 -5.83 8.11 6.25
C ASP A 306 -5.53 6.97 5.25
N LEU A 307 -5.93 5.75 5.62
CA LEU A 307 -5.86 4.59 4.74
C LEU A 307 -7.25 4.23 4.24
N PHE A 308 -7.42 4.30 2.93
CA PHE A 308 -8.59 3.73 2.26
C PHE A 308 -8.13 3.02 0.99
N GLN A 309 -7.94 1.72 1.09
CA GLN A 309 -7.45 0.85 0.02
C GLN A 309 -8.52 -0.22 -0.28
N PRO A 310 -9.60 0.10 -1.03
CA PRO A 310 -10.69 -0.86 -1.30
C PRO A 310 -10.35 -1.89 -2.39
N LEU A 311 -9.33 -1.61 -3.19
CA LEU A 311 -8.86 -2.42 -4.31
C LEU A 311 -7.35 -2.57 -4.17
N SER A 312 -6.79 -3.76 -4.38
CA SER A 312 -5.34 -3.92 -4.29
C SER A 312 -4.73 -5.01 -5.19
N THR A 313 -3.49 -4.75 -5.58
CA THR A 313 -2.53 -5.65 -6.21
C THR A 313 -1.15 -5.48 -5.56
N THR A 314 -0.27 -6.45 -5.75
CA THR A 314 1.09 -6.39 -5.20
C THR A 314 1.98 -5.50 -6.06
N SER A 315 2.98 -4.86 -5.45
CA SER A 315 4.08 -4.19 -6.15
C SER A 315 5.31 -5.08 -6.30
N TYR A 316 5.29 -6.26 -5.66
CA TYR A 316 6.28 -7.32 -5.85
C TYR A 316 5.86 -8.19 -7.03
N GLU A 317 6.51 -8.02 -8.19
CA GLU A 317 6.13 -8.70 -9.43
C GLU A 317 7.27 -9.53 -10.04
N GLU A 318 6.96 -10.73 -10.51
CA GLU A 318 7.96 -11.62 -11.12
C GLU A 318 8.40 -11.14 -12.50
N ALA A 319 9.67 -11.41 -12.84
CA ALA A 319 10.22 -11.08 -14.15
C ALA A 319 9.37 -11.70 -15.29
N PRO A 320 9.14 -10.97 -16.40
CA PRO A 320 9.65 -9.62 -16.70
C PRO A 320 8.71 -8.46 -16.32
N ARG A 321 7.72 -8.65 -15.43
CA ARG A 321 6.61 -7.72 -15.20
C ARG A 321 6.84 -6.68 -14.08
N TYR A 322 7.90 -5.88 -14.15
CA TYR A 322 8.26 -4.98 -13.06
C TYR A 322 7.29 -3.80 -12.87
N SER A 323 6.88 -3.53 -11.63
CA SER A 323 5.89 -2.49 -11.28
C SER A 323 6.29 -1.06 -11.62
N THR A 324 7.59 -0.78 -11.81
CA THR A 324 8.11 0.53 -12.21
C THR A 324 8.00 0.81 -13.71
N GLU A 325 7.70 -0.20 -14.53
CA GLU A 325 7.58 -0.04 -15.97
C GLU A 325 6.15 0.36 -16.36
N LYS A 326 6.02 1.31 -17.30
CA LYS A 326 4.71 1.84 -17.71
C LYS A 326 3.74 0.76 -18.19
N THR A 327 4.26 -0.25 -18.88
CA THR A 327 3.48 -1.37 -19.44
C THR A 327 2.80 -2.21 -18.34
N TYR A 328 3.37 -2.23 -17.14
CA TYR A 328 2.91 -3.03 -16.01
C TYR A 328 2.35 -2.17 -14.87
N ASP A 329 1.89 -0.94 -15.16
CA ASP A 329 1.24 -0.05 -14.19
C ASP A 329 0.02 -0.73 -13.53
N SER A 330 -0.46 -0.24 -12.38
CA SER A 330 -1.65 -0.83 -11.72
C SER A 330 -2.92 -0.65 -12.58
N PHE A 331 -3.00 0.47 -13.31
CA PHE A 331 -4.09 0.74 -14.24
C PHE A 331 -3.75 0.30 -15.65
N ARG A 332 -4.79 -0.08 -16.41
CA ARG A 332 -4.66 -0.36 -17.84
C ARG A 332 -4.16 0.87 -18.58
N ASP A 333 -3.14 0.68 -19.42
CA ASP A 333 -2.48 1.74 -20.19
C ASP A 333 -1.91 2.91 -19.33
N ALA A 334 -1.77 2.70 -18.01
CA ALA A 334 -1.47 3.72 -17.01
C ALA A 334 -2.48 4.89 -16.98
N ASP A 335 -3.75 4.64 -17.35
CA ASP A 335 -4.83 5.62 -17.25
C ASP A 335 -5.51 5.53 -15.87
N PRO A 336 -5.45 6.57 -15.01
CA PRO A 336 -6.05 6.54 -13.68
C PRO A 336 -7.59 6.43 -13.67
N TYR A 337 -8.27 6.66 -14.81
CA TYR A 337 -9.70 6.37 -14.97
C TYR A 337 -9.96 4.96 -15.51
N GLY A 338 -8.90 4.25 -15.89
CA GLY A 338 -8.96 2.92 -16.46
C GLY A 338 -9.33 1.86 -15.42
N LEU A 339 -9.74 0.70 -15.93
CA LEU A 339 -9.86 -0.51 -15.12
C LEU A 339 -8.46 -1.01 -14.71
N PRO A 340 -8.37 -1.89 -13.70
CA PRO A 340 -7.14 -2.61 -13.40
C PRO A 340 -6.53 -3.26 -14.65
N THR A 341 -5.20 -3.22 -14.74
CA THR A 341 -4.48 -3.85 -15.85
C THR A 341 -4.65 -5.37 -15.81
N SER A 342 -4.61 -6.02 -16.98
CA SER A 342 -4.55 -7.48 -17.10
C SER A 342 -3.14 -8.04 -16.89
N GLN A 343 -2.14 -7.18 -16.71
CA GLN A 343 -0.76 -7.58 -16.48
C GLN A 343 -0.46 -7.98 -15.03
N ARG A 344 -1.35 -7.62 -14.10
CA ARG A 344 -1.24 -8.02 -12.69
C ARG A 344 -1.81 -9.42 -12.52
N LEU A 345 -1.05 -10.28 -11.83
CA LEU A 345 -1.46 -11.66 -11.60
C LEU A 345 -2.77 -11.73 -10.81
N LEU A 346 -2.87 -10.91 -9.76
CA LEU A 346 -4.03 -10.88 -8.88
C LEU A 346 -4.37 -9.45 -8.49
N VAL A 347 -5.65 -9.11 -8.64
CA VAL A 347 -6.25 -7.87 -8.16
C VAL A 347 -7.51 -8.25 -7.39
N MET A 348 -7.60 -7.86 -6.12
CA MET A 348 -8.81 -8.06 -5.30
C MET A 348 -9.49 -6.72 -5.02
N GLY A 349 -10.82 -6.73 -4.87
CA GLY A 349 -11.63 -5.52 -4.61
C GLY A 349 -12.18 -4.83 -5.87
N ARG A 350 -12.25 -5.55 -6.99
CA ARG A 350 -12.78 -5.04 -8.27
C ARG A 350 -14.30 -4.92 -8.28
N GLU A 351 -14.97 -5.78 -7.53
CA GLU A 351 -16.40 -6.00 -7.60
C GLU A 351 -17.09 -5.24 -6.47
N ASP A 352 -18.31 -4.77 -6.72
CA ASP A 352 -19.09 -4.07 -5.71
C ASP A 352 -19.27 -4.97 -4.50
N GLY A 353 -18.80 -4.49 -3.36
CA GLY A 353 -18.86 -5.18 -2.08
C GLY A 353 -19.57 -4.34 -1.05
N SER A 354 -19.79 -4.93 0.12
CA SER A 354 -20.25 -4.16 1.26
C SER A 354 -19.19 -3.16 1.71
N PRO A 355 -19.58 -1.99 2.25
CA PRO A 355 -18.64 -1.00 2.72
C PRO A 355 -17.67 -1.61 3.73
N MET A 356 -16.37 -1.37 3.52
CA MET A 356 -15.36 -1.82 4.47
C MET A 356 -15.48 -1.02 5.79
N PRO A 357 -15.61 -1.68 6.95
CA PRO A 357 -15.67 -1.00 8.24
C PRO A 357 -14.33 -0.35 8.57
N ASP A 358 -14.36 0.73 9.36
CA ASP A 358 -13.14 1.34 9.89
C ASP A 358 -12.37 0.33 10.76
N GLY A 359 -11.05 0.27 10.60
CA GLY A 359 -10.19 -0.76 11.20
C GLY A 359 -10.28 -2.14 10.54
N GLY A 360 -11.04 -2.29 9.45
CA GLY A 360 -11.14 -3.52 8.67
C GLY A 360 -9.97 -3.69 7.71
N PHE A 361 -9.36 -4.88 7.73
CA PHE A 361 -8.25 -5.28 6.87
C PHE A 361 -8.46 -6.69 6.35
N MET A 362 -8.11 -6.89 5.09
CA MET A 362 -7.93 -8.21 4.50
C MET A 362 -6.57 -8.24 3.79
N ILE A 363 -5.65 -9.02 4.33
CA ILE A 363 -4.27 -9.14 3.88
C ILE A 363 -4.09 -10.55 3.30
N TRP A 364 -3.37 -10.65 2.18
CA TRP A 364 -3.07 -11.92 1.56
C TRP A 364 -1.64 -11.98 1.07
N GLY A 365 -1.12 -13.21 0.99
CA GLY A 365 0.15 -13.56 0.36
C GLY A 365 0.04 -14.94 -0.27
N ASP A 366 1.06 -15.37 -1.00
CA ASP A 366 1.05 -16.64 -1.74
C ASP A 366 2.22 -17.56 -1.42
N ASP A 367 2.08 -18.82 -1.84
CA ASP A 367 3.01 -19.92 -1.57
C ASP A 367 4.25 -19.97 -2.47
N ASN A 368 4.47 -18.95 -3.30
CA ASN A 368 5.53 -18.87 -4.28
C ASN A 368 5.59 -20.02 -5.31
N ALA A 369 4.55 -20.85 -5.43
CA ALA A 369 4.52 -21.90 -6.44
C ALA A 369 4.43 -21.30 -7.85
N ALA A 370 4.82 -22.04 -8.90
CA ALA A 370 4.88 -21.52 -10.26
C ALA A 370 3.53 -20.96 -10.77
N THR A 371 3.61 -19.92 -11.60
CA THR A 371 2.46 -19.33 -12.32
C THR A 371 2.09 -20.09 -13.59
N THR A 372 2.81 -21.18 -13.90
CA THR A 372 2.45 -22.06 -15.02
C THR A 372 1.09 -22.69 -14.76
N THR A 373 0.33 -22.85 -15.84
CA THR A 373 -0.99 -23.47 -15.76
C THR A 373 -0.97 -24.84 -16.41
N VAL A 374 -1.75 -25.76 -15.84
CA VAL A 374 -1.92 -27.12 -16.35
C VAL A 374 -3.33 -27.30 -16.91
N GLU A 375 -3.44 -27.98 -18.04
CA GLU A 375 -4.73 -28.45 -18.53
C GLU A 375 -5.21 -29.60 -17.66
N THR A 376 -6.49 -29.59 -17.29
CA THR A 376 -7.07 -30.72 -16.56
C THR A 376 -7.48 -31.79 -17.56
N GLU A 377 -6.67 -32.86 -17.64
CA GLU A 377 -6.79 -33.94 -18.63
C GLU A 377 -8.25 -34.43 -18.76
N GLY A 378 -8.81 -34.31 -19.98
CA GLY A 378 -10.11 -34.84 -20.36
C GLY A 378 -11.37 -34.24 -19.72
N LYS A 379 -11.26 -33.19 -18.89
CA LYS A 379 -12.42 -32.73 -18.07
C LYS A 379 -12.95 -31.34 -18.40
N THR A 380 -12.12 -30.37 -18.79
CA THR A 380 -12.58 -28.99 -19.11
C THR A 380 -11.55 -28.22 -19.96
N PRO A 381 -11.95 -27.16 -20.71
CA PRO A 381 -11.01 -26.24 -21.37
C PRO A 381 -10.28 -25.28 -20.39
N TRP A 382 -10.42 -25.48 -19.08
CA TRP A 382 -9.82 -24.61 -18.08
C TRP A 382 -8.37 -24.99 -17.79
N HIS A 383 -7.53 -23.97 -17.79
CA HIS A 383 -6.16 -24.02 -17.30
C HIS A 383 -6.16 -23.69 -15.81
N VAL A 384 -5.45 -24.46 -14.99
CA VAL A 384 -5.39 -24.29 -13.54
C VAL A 384 -3.97 -23.92 -13.12
N MET A 385 -3.83 -22.87 -12.30
CA MET A 385 -2.57 -22.48 -11.67
C MET A 385 -2.42 -23.17 -10.31
N ASN A 386 -1.23 -23.67 -10.02
CA ASN A 386 -0.95 -24.36 -8.74
C ASN A 386 -0.61 -23.43 -7.58
N ARG A 387 -0.33 -22.15 -7.84
CA ARG A 387 -0.12 -21.12 -6.82
C ARG A 387 -1.34 -20.99 -5.92
N ARG A 388 -1.10 -20.92 -4.62
CA ARG A 388 -2.13 -20.77 -3.59
C ARG A 388 -1.93 -19.49 -2.81
N TRP A 389 -3.04 -18.90 -2.38
CA TRP A 389 -3.06 -17.70 -1.57
C TRP A 389 -3.63 -18.00 -0.18
N LEU A 390 -3.01 -17.42 0.85
CA LEU A 390 -3.55 -17.37 2.19
C LEU A 390 -4.15 -15.98 2.41
N VAL A 391 -5.39 -15.92 2.89
CA VAL A 391 -6.06 -14.67 3.25
C VAL A 391 -6.27 -14.63 4.76
N ARG A 392 -5.90 -13.50 5.37
CA ARG A 392 -6.18 -13.16 6.76
C ARG A 392 -7.04 -11.90 6.79
N THR A 393 -8.10 -11.93 7.59
CA THR A 393 -9.02 -10.81 7.71
C THR A 393 -9.52 -10.67 9.13
N ASN A 394 -9.72 -9.43 9.57
CA ASN A 394 -10.40 -9.09 10.81
C ASN A 394 -11.80 -8.49 10.55
N ILE A 395 -12.26 -8.53 9.29
CA ILE A 395 -13.60 -8.10 8.89
C ILE A 395 -14.58 -9.22 9.27
N ASP A 396 -15.54 -8.92 10.14
CA ASP A 396 -16.49 -9.92 10.63
C ASP A 396 -17.53 -10.31 9.55
N SER A 397 -17.87 -11.59 9.51
CA SER A 397 -18.74 -12.17 8.47
C SER A 397 -20.24 -11.89 8.67
N THR A 398 -20.63 -11.35 9.83
CA THR A 398 -22.02 -11.29 10.27
C THR A 398 -22.80 -10.05 9.83
N GLU A 399 -22.15 -9.01 9.30
CA GLU A 399 -22.84 -7.73 9.04
C GLU A 399 -23.36 -7.51 7.61
N TYR A 400 -23.09 -8.39 6.63
CA TYR A 400 -23.33 -7.98 5.24
C TYR A 400 -23.77 -9.05 4.25
N ARG A 401 -24.48 -8.58 3.22
CA ARG A 401 -25.16 -9.37 2.19
C ARG A 401 -24.23 -10.43 1.65
N LYS A 402 -24.71 -11.66 1.73
CA LYS A 402 -24.15 -12.83 1.04
C LYS A 402 -24.32 -12.59 -0.46
N ASP A 403 -23.43 -11.81 -1.07
CA ASP A 403 -23.27 -11.83 -2.52
C ASP A 403 -22.60 -13.16 -2.85
N ILE A 404 -23.45 -14.18 -2.89
CA ILE A 404 -23.13 -15.47 -3.46
C ILE A 404 -22.85 -15.15 -4.92
N TRP A 405 -21.60 -15.30 -5.33
CA TRP A 405 -21.25 -15.42 -6.75
C TRP A 405 -21.97 -16.65 -7.29
N THR A 406 -23.22 -16.50 -7.73
CA THR A 406 -23.94 -17.51 -8.51
C THR A 406 -23.67 -17.25 -9.98
N GLN A 407 -22.41 -17.25 -10.38
CA GLN A 407 -22.11 -17.47 -11.79
C GLN A 407 -22.03 -18.98 -11.98
N ASN A 408 -22.73 -19.52 -12.98
CA ASN A 408 -22.73 -20.95 -13.28
C ASN A 408 -21.29 -21.50 -13.25
N GLY A 409 -20.97 -22.33 -12.25
CA GLY A 409 -19.68 -23.02 -12.13
C GLY A 409 -18.70 -22.51 -11.06
N ILE A 410 -19.06 -21.54 -10.20
CA ILE A 410 -18.24 -21.21 -9.02
C ILE A 410 -19.16 -20.99 -7.83
N THR A 411 -18.99 -21.77 -6.75
CA THR A 411 -19.62 -21.50 -5.44
C THR A 411 -18.53 -21.37 -4.39
N VAL A 412 -18.48 -20.21 -3.74
CA VAL A 412 -17.54 -19.92 -2.65
C VAL A 412 -18.23 -20.18 -1.32
N THR A 413 -17.61 -20.99 -0.46
CA THR A 413 -18.08 -21.32 0.88
C THR A 413 -17.05 -20.90 1.93
N SER A 414 -17.41 -20.94 3.21
CA SER A 414 -16.49 -20.67 4.34
C SER A 414 -15.27 -21.59 4.36
N ASP A 415 -15.38 -22.74 3.70
CA ASP A 415 -14.36 -23.79 3.64
C ASP A 415 -13.51 -23.72 2.34
N GLY A 416 -13.64 -22.62 1.58
CA GLY A 416 -13.02 -22.44 0.27
C GLY A 416 -14.00 -22.58 -0.90
N PHE A 417 -13.48 -22.67 -2.12
CA PHE A 417 -14.30 -22.87 -3.32
C PHE A 417 -14.51 -24.37 -3.57
N MET A 418 -15.75 -24.73 -3.88
CA MET A 418 -16.10 -26.03 -4.43
C MET A 418 -16.63 -25.78 -5.85
N ASP A 419 -15.94 -26.32 -6.84
CA ASP A 419 -16.46 -26.39 -8.21
C ASP A 419 -17.19 -27.73 -8.36
N ALA A 420 -18.51 -27.67 -8.50
CA ALA A 420 -19.29 -28.83 -8.92
C ALA A 420 -19.16 -28.98 -10.44
N VAL A 421 -18.11 -29.65 -10.91
CA VAL A 421 -18.09 -30.20 -12.28
C VAL A 421 -18.95 -31.48 -12.28
N SER A 422 -20.27 -31.33 -12.09
CA SER A 422 -21.19 -32.41 -12.43
C SER A 422 -21.54 -32.28 -13.91
N GLN A 423 -20.92 -33.14 -14.72
CA GLN A 423 -21.35 -33.35 -16.09
C GLN A 423 -22.70 -34.07 -16.03
N ASN A 424 -23.80 -33.41 -16.45
CA ASN A 424 -25.00 -34.14 -16.81
C ASN A 424 -24.68 -34.86 -18.12
N GLU A 425 -24.48 -36.18 -18.07
CA GLU A 425 -24.48 -36.99 -19.28
C GLU A 425 -25.84 -36.87 -19.98
N PRO A 426 -25.88 -36.63 -21.30
CA PRO A 426 -27.10 -36.80 -22.07
C PRO A 426 -27.12 -38.24 -22.62
N GLN A 427 -27.98 -39.11 -22.11
CA GLN A 427 -28.46 -40.26 -22.91
C GLN A 427 -29.95 -40.53 -22.66
N GLY A 428 -30.71 -40.38 -23.74
CA GLY A 428 -32.09 -40.80 -23.80
C GLY A 428 -32.26 -42.31 -23.91
N GLY A 429 -33.49 -42.75 -23.70
CA GLY A 429 -34.02 -43.98 -24.26
C GLY A 429 -33.73 -45.25 -23.49
N ARG A 430 -34.57 -45.54 -22.48
CA ARG A 430 -35.15 -46.89 -22.34
C ARG A 430 -36.45 -46.86 -21.54
N ILE A 431 -37.53 -47.17 -22.25
CA ILE A 431 -38.84 -47.46 -21.69
C ILE A 431 -38.75 -48.77 -20.91
N HIS A 432 -39.04 -48.74 -19.62
CA HIS A 432 -39.67 -49.87 -18.94
C HIS A 432 -40.89 -49.37 -18.17
N ARG A 433 -42.05 -49.64 -18.77
CA ARG A 433 -43.33 -49.66 -18.06
C ARG A 433 -43.30 -50.82 -17.07
N GLN A 434 -43.53 -50.55 -15.80
CA GLN A 434 -44.25 -51.47 -14.92
C GLN A 434 -44.94 -50.68 -13.79
N PHE A 435 -46.21 -50.38 -14.00
CA PHE A 435 -47.22 -50.40 -12.93
C PHE A 435 -47.87 -51.80 -12.96
N PRO A 436 -48.56 -52.32 -11.91
CA PRO A 436 -49.13 -51.64 -10.72
C PRO A 436 -48.82 -52.38 -9.38
N ALA A 437 -49.14 -51.84 -8.20
CA ALA A 437 -50.37 -52.16 -7.47
C ALA A 437 -50.63 -51.24 -6.25
N ARG A 438 -51.93 -51.05 -5.99
CA ARG A 438 -52.59 -50.21 -4.97
C ARG A 438 -52.43 -50.78 -3.55
N HIS A 439 -52.37 -49.92 -2.52
CA HIS A 439 -53.47 -49.59 -1.58
C HIS A 439 -52.90 -48.84 -0.35
N GLY A 440 -53.61 -47.80 0.10
CA GLY A 440 -53.11 -46.83 1.08
C GLY A 440 -53.51 -47.05 2.53
N LYS A 441 -53.22 -46.05 3.38
CA LYS A 441 -54.09 -45.39 4.37
C LYS A 441 -53.28 -44.37 5.19
N ARG A 442 -53.94 -43.24 5.49
CA ARG A 442 -53.54 -42.17 6.43
C ARG A 442 -53.34 -42.71 7.85
N TYR A 443 -52.54 -42.01 8.66
CA TYR A 443 -52.91 -41.53 10.01
C TYR A 443 -52.01 -40.35 10.45
N ASP A 444 -52.64 -39.32 11.03
CA ASP A 444 -52.09 -38.09 11.60
C ASP A 444 -51.66 -38.25 13.08
N GLY A 445 -50.85 -37.31 13.60
CA GLY A 445 -50.64 -37.05 15.05
C GLY A 445 -49.18 -36.68 15.41
N VAL A 446 -48.75 -35.41 15.34
CA VAL A 446 -48.74 -34.35 16.40
C VAL A 446 -47.85 -34.67 17.63
N HIS A 447 -46.67 -34.01 17.73
CA HIS A 447 -46.26 -33.16 18.87
C HIS A 447 -44.83 -32.57 18.73
N GLN A 448 -44.73 -31.25 18.88
CA GLN A 448 -43.63 -30.43 19.42
C GLN A 448 -44.24 -29.66 20.63
N PRO A 449 -43.52 -28.98 21.56
CA PRO A 449 -42.21 -28.29 21.39
C PRO A 449 -41.26 -28.30 22.64
N GLU A 450 -40.17 -27.52 22.55
CA GLU A 450 -39.48 -26.72 23.59
C GLU A 450 -37.98 -26.98 23.88
N THR A 451 -37.18 -25.95 23.55
CA THR A 451 -35.79 -25.56 23.95
C THR A 451 -35.81 -24.76 25.28
N PRO A 452 -34.74 -24.12 25.84
CA PRO A 452 -33.26 -24.14 25.66
C PRO A 452 -32.43 -24.10 27.00
N SER A 453 -31.09 -24.24 26.96
CA SER A 453 -30.07 -23.48 27.76
C SER A 453 -28.66 -24.10 27.60
N ARG A 454 -27.66 -23.44 26.99
CA ARG A 454 -26.75 -22.33 27.40
C ARG A 454 -25.59 -22.76 28.31
N LEU A 455 -24.37 -22.85 27.76
CA LEU A 455 -23.21 -21.98 28.06
C LEU A 455 -21.91 -22.52 27.42
N GLN A 456 -21.50 -21.85 26.35
CA GLN A 456 -20.17 -21.92 25.77
C GLN A 456 -19.17 -21.13 26.63
N ARG A 457 -17.96 -21.68 26.75
CA ARG A 457 -16.73 -20.92 26.95
C ARG A 457 -15.68 -21.58 26.05
N GLY A 458 -15.25 -20.89 24.99
CA GLY A 458 -14.28 -21.43 24.03
C GLY A 458 -13.52 -20.30 23.34
N LEU A 459 -12.20 -20.39 23.42
CA LEU A 459 -11.21 -19.41 23.00
C LEU A 459 -11.35 -18.99 21.53
N HIS A 460 -11.20 -17.68 21.27
CA HIS A 460 -10.97 -17.13 19.94
C HIS A 460 -9.60 -17.60 19.40
N ARG A 461 -9.62 -18.44 18.36
CA ARG A 461 -8.53 -18.58 17.39
C ARG A 461 -9.03 -18.02 16.07
N GLY A 462 -8.32 -17.04 15.52
CA GLY A 462 -8.63 -16.45 14.22
C GLY A 462 -8.57 -17.53 13.13
N ILE A 463 -9.67 -17.70 12.40
CA ILE A 463 -9.79 -18.66 11.30
C ILE A 463 -9.05 -18.04 10.11
N GLY A 464 -7.87 -18.58 9.78
CA GLY A 464 -7.27 -18.34 8.47
C GLY A 464 -8.07 -19.08 7.41
N HIS A 465 -8.50 -18.39 6.36
CA HIS A 465 -9.20 -19.01 5.24
C HIS A 465 -8.21 -19.19 4.08
N GLU A 466 -8.05 -20.44 3.60
CA GLU A 466 -7.32 -20.74 2.36
C GLU A 466 -8.23 -20.39 1.18
N VAL A 467 -7.82 -19.42 0.35
CA VAL A 467 -8.56 -19.03 -0.86
C VAL A 467 -7.71 -19.45 -2.05
N ARG A 468 -8.10 -20.50 -2.78
CA ARG A 468 -7.48 -20.74 -4.11
C ARG A 468 -8.25 -19.95 -5.16
N ILE A 469 -7.52 -19.14 -5.92
CA ILE A 469 -8.08 -18.19 -6.88
C ILE A 469 -7.86 -18.76 -8.27
N ARG A 470 -8.96 -18.97 -9.00
CA ARG A 470 -8.95 -19.48 -10.38
C ARG A 470 -8.98 -18.30 -11.35
N LEU A 471 -7.86 -18.00 -11.99
CA LEU A 471 -7.78 -16.92 -12.99
C LEU A 471 -8.40 -17.39 -14.32
N GLN A 472 -9.40 -16.67 -14.84
CA GLN A 472 -10.04 -16.97 -16.12
C GLN A 472 -9.39 -16.24 -17.32
N ARG A 473 -9.15 -17.04 -18.36
CA ARG A 473 -9.18 -16.77 -19.81
C ARG A 473 -8.31 -15.64 -20.38
N GLN A 474 -7.13 -16.01 -20.90
CA GLN A 474 -6.58 -15.34 -22.08
C GLN A 474 -7.40 -15.77 -23.31
N ARG A 475 -8.11 -14.83 -23.94
CA ARG A 475 -8.55 -15.00 -25.33
C ARG A 475 -7.35 -14.67 -26.19
N THR A 476 -6.71 -15.67 -26.77
CA THR A 476 -5.88 -15.49 -27.96
C THR A 476 -6.80 -15.19 -29.13
N GLY A 477 -6.70 -13.99 -29.67
CA GLY A 477 -7.18 -13.58 -30.98
C GLY A 477 -6.04 -12.86 -31.65
#